data_AF-A0A4Z0QK09-F1
#
_entry.id   AF-A0A4Z0QK09-F1
#
_cell.length_a   1.000
_cell.length_b   1.000
_cell.length_c   1.000
_cell.angle_alpha   90.00
_cell.angle_beta   90.00
_cell.angle_gamma   90.00
#
_symmetry.space_group_name_H-M   'P 1'
#
loop_
_entity.id
_entity.type
_entity.pdbx_description
1 polymer ?
#
loop_
_entity_poly.entity_id
_entity_poly.type
_entity_poly.pdbx_seq_one_letter_code
_entity_poly.pdbx_strand_id
1 'polypeptide(L)' 'MATFMTEDFLLKNDIARTLYHKYAAPMPIYDFHCHLSPQEIADERRVDSLGQL' A
#
# COMPACT_ATOMS: atom_id res chain seq x y z
N MET A 1 -25.05 -1.21 10.41
CA MET A 1 -24.19 -1.57 9.26
C MET A 1 -22.75 -1.47 9.70
N ALA A 2 -21.94 -2.50 9.46
CA ALA A 2 -20.50 -2.35 9.59
C ALA A 2 -20.02 -1.47 8.43
N THR A 3 -19.21 -0.45 8.71
CA THR A 3 -18.57 0.36 7.67
C THR A 3 -17.56 -0.53 6.95
N PHE A 4 -17.71 -0.67 5.64
CA PHE A 4 -16.77 -1.43 4.82
C PHE A 4 -15.46 -0.65 4.67
N MET A 5 -14.32 -1.35 4.82
CA MET A 5 -12.96 -0.80 4.64
C MET A 5 -12.70 0.48 5.47
N THR A 6 -12.78 0.36 6.80
CA THR A 6 -12.35 1.43 7.72
C THR A 6 -10.82 1.49 7.84
N GLU A 7 -10.28 2.47 8.58
CA GLU A 7 -8.87 2.48 8.98
C GLU A 7 -8.43 1.20 9.73
N ASP A 8 -9.38 0.51 10.38
CA ASP A 8 -9.15 -0.77 11.06
C ASP A 8 -9.46 -1.99 10.17
N PHE A 9 -9.40 -1.83 8.85
CA PHE A 9 -9.68 -2.92 7.92
C PHE A 9 -8.78 -4.13 8.22
N LEU A 10 -9.41 -5.29 8.43
CA LEU A 10 -8.80 -6.56 8.87
C LEU A 10 -8.21 -6.57 10.29
N LEU A 11 -8.24 -5.48 11.05
CA LEU A 11 -7.73 -5.38 12.42
C LEU A 11 -8.81 -5.72 13.45
N LYS A 12 -8.87 -7.00 13.84
CA LYS A 12 -9.97 -7.55 14.65
C LYS A 12 -9.89 -7.28 16.17
N ASN A 13 -8.81 -6.67 16.66
CA ASN A 13 -8.62 -6.39 18.09
C ASN A 13 -7.68 -5.18 18.33
N ASP A 14 -7.67 -4.65 19.55
CA ASP A 14 -6.92 -3.43 19.91
C ASP A 14 -5.39 -3.60 19.81
N ILE A 15 -4.90 -4.82 20.06
CA ILE A 15 -3.47 -5.14 19.89
C ILE A 15 -3.11 -5.03 18.41
N ALA A 16 -3.91 -5.59 17.51
CA ALA A 16 -3.71 -5.51 16.06
C ALA A 16 -3.74 -4.06 15.54
N ARG A 17 -4.69 -3.25 16.02
CA ARG A 17 -4.75 -1.81 15.72
C ARG A 17 -3.48 -1.10 16.14
N THR A 18 -3.02 -1.34 17.37
CA THR A 18 -1.80 -0.72 17.90
C THR A 18 -0.57 -1.16 17.10
N LEU A 19 -0.43 -2.46 16.83
CA LEU A 19 0.70 -3.00 16.08
C LEU A 19 0.77 -2.42 14.66
N TYR A 20 -0.36 -2.34 13.97
CA TYR A 20 -0.43 -1.80 12.62
C TYR A 20 -0.20 -0.29 12.60
N HIS A 21 -1.06 0.49 13.25
CA HIS A 21 -1.06 1.95 13.14
C HIS A 21 0.18 2.61 13.74
N LYS A 22 0.69 2.07 14.86
CA LYS A 22 1.83 2.67 15.57
C LYS A 22 3.18 2.21 15.04
N TYR A 23 3.27 0.97 14.53
CA TYR A 23 4.56 0.38 14.18
C TYR A 23 4.65 -0.07 12.73
N ALA A 24 3.69 -0.83 12.19
CA ALA A 24 3.82 -1.39 10.84
C ALA A 24 3.59 -0.35 9.72
N ALA A 25 2.53 0.46 9.81
CA ALA A 25 2.16 1.45 8.80
C ALA A 25 3.26 2.50 8.46
N PRO A 26 4.04 3.03 9.43
CA PRO A 26 5.11 3.98 9.11
C PRO A 26 6.41 3.33 8.59
N MET A 27 6.52 2.01 8.55
CA MET A 27 7.74 1.36 8.06
C MET A 27 7.90 1.56 6.55
N PRO A 28 9.14 1.77 6.06
CA PRO A 28 9.37 1.82 4.63
C PRO A 28 9.14 0.45 3.97
N ILE A 29 8.85 0.48 2.68
CA ILE A 29 8.76 -0.73 1.85
C ILE A 29 10.15 -1.07 1.32
N TYR A 30 10.57 -2.32 1.50
CA TYR A 30 11.74 -2.87 0.83
C TYR A 30 11.29 -3.97 -0.14
N ASP A 31 11.05 -3.59 -1.39
CA ASP A 31 10.53 -4.46 -2.43
C ASP A 31 11.67 -5.13 -3.22
N PHE A 32 12.33 -6.10 -2.60
CA PHE A 32 13.55 -6.73 -3.12
C PHE A 32 13.34 -7.60 -4.37
N HIS A 33 12.09 -7.94 -4.69
CA HIS A 33 11.74 -8.74 -5.85
C HIS A 33 10.43 -8.23 -6.46
N CYS A 34 10.53 -7.56 -7.60
CA CYS A 34 9.40 -7.02 -8.33
C CYS A 34 9.54 -7.29 -9.84
N HIS A 35 8.47 -6.98 -10.58
CA HIS A 35 8.41 -7.07 -12.03
C HIS A 35 8.08 -5.72 -12.69
N LEU A 36 8.37 -4.61 -12.00
CA LEU A 36 8.18 -3.27 -12.55
C LEU A 36 9.13 -3.06 -13.75
N SER A 37 8.67 -2.33 -14.76
CA SER A 37 9.49 -2.00 -15.92
C SER A 37 10.61 -1.02 -15.52
N PRO A 38 11.90 -1.38 -15.67
CA PRO A 38 13.00 -0.48 -15.34
C PRO A 38 12.98 0.81 -16.18
N GLN A 39 12.53 0.71 -17.43
CA GLN A 39 12.42 1.84 -18.33
C GLN A 39 11.39 2.85 -17.85
N GLU A 40 10.24 2.38 -17.35
CA GLU A 40 9.18 3.29 -16.87
C GLU A 40 9.61 4.06 -15.62
N ILE A 41 10.47 3.45 -14.79
CA ILE A 41 11.09 4.12 -13.64
C ILE A 41 12.11 5.16 -14.13
N ALA A 42 12.98 4.80 -15.07
CA ALA A 42 14.03 5.67 -15.59
C ALA A 42 13.47 6.91 -16.34
N ASP A 43 12.40 6.72 -17.10
CA ASP A 43 11.77 7.76 -17.92
C ASP A 43 10.68 8.54 -17.17
N GLU A 44 10.42 8.22 -15.89
CA GLU A 44 9.33 8.78 -15.09
C GLU A 44 7.99 8.72 -15.85
N ARG A 45 7.60 7.51 -16.29
CA ARG A 45 6.44 7.31 -17.17
C ARG A 45 5.21 7.99 -16.61
N ARG A 46 4.62 8.89 -17.41
CA ARG A 46 3.26 9.39 -17.20
C ARG A 46 2.27 8.50 -17.96
N VAL A 47 1.13 8.24 -17.34
CA VAL A 47 0.02 7.48 -17.93
C VAL A 47 -1.04 8.44 -18.45
N ASP A 48 -1.67 8.12 -19.58
CA ASP A 48 -2.65 8.99 -20.24
C ASP A 48 -4.06 8.82 -19.67
N SER A 49 -4.33 7.67 -19.04
CA SER A 49 -5.62 7.36 -18.42
C SER A 49 -5.49 6.32 -17.31
N LEU A 50 -6.49 6.25 -16.43
CA LEU A 50 -6.52 5.27 -15.34
C LEU A 50 -6.52 3.81 -15.83
N GLY A 51 -7.12 3.51 -16.98
CA GLY A 51 -7.14 2.14 -17.52
C GLY A 51 -5.81 1.65 -18.10
N GLN A 52 -4.82 2.54 -18.23
CA GLN A 52 -3.48 2.25 -18.76
C GLN A 52 -2.42 2.11 -17.66
N LEU A 53 -2.73 2.57 -16.45
CA LEU A 53 -1.94 2.34 -15.24
C LEU A 53 -2.09 0.89 -14.79
#